data_AF-A0A2V5K277-F1
#
_entry.id   AF-A0A2V5K277-F1
#
_cell.length_a   1.000
_cell.length_b   1.000
_cell.length_c   1.000
_cell.angle_alpha   90.00
_cell.angle_beta   90.00
_cell.angle_gamma   90.00
#
_symmetry.space_group_name_H-M   'P 1'
#
loop_
_entity.id
_entity.type
_entity.pdbx_description
1 polymer ?
#
loop_
_entity_poly.entity_id
_entity_poly.type
_entity_poly.pdbx_seq_one_letter_code
_entity_poly.pdbx_strand_id
1 'polypeptide(L)' 'MRFPLALTTKIAAYMIAQKLRGTKKFATVLQLEPLHTCNLTCTGCGRIR' A
#
# COMPACT_ATOMS: atom_id res chain seq x y z
N MET A 1 -2.58 -10.88 9.45
CA MET A 1 -2.00 -10.14 8.31
C MET A 1 -1.95 -8.66 8.68
N ARG A 2 -0.76 -8.06 8.79
CA ARG A 2 -0.50 -6.69 9.31
C ARG A 2 -0.75 -5.59 8.28
N PHE A 3 -1.47 -5.87 7.19
CA PHE A 3 -1.84 -4.85 6.21
C PHE A 3 -3.02 -4.05 6.75
N PRO A 4 -2.91 -2.71 6.86
CA PRO A 4 -3.99 -1.89 7.39
C PRO A 4 -5.23 -2.06 6.52
N LEU A 5 -6.34 -2.52 7.12
CA LEU A 5 -7.58 -2.84 6.42
C LEU A 5 -8.08 -1.68 5.54
N ALA A 6 -7.91 -0.44 6.02
CA ALA A 6 -8.27 0.77 5.26
C ALA A 6 -7.45 0.97 3.97
N LEU A 7 -6.20 0.49 3.93
CA LEU A 7 -5.37 0.55 2.73
C LEU A 7 -5.80 -0.55 1.76
N THR A 8 -6.03 -1.76 2.28
CA THR A 8 -6.46 -2.91 1.48
C THR A 8 -7.80 -2.65 0.79
N THR A 9 -8.76 -2.03 1.49
CA THR A 9 -10.06 -1.67 0.92
C THR A 9 -9.94 -0.60 -0.17
N LYS A 10 -9.08 0.41 0.01
CA LYS A 10 -8.81 1.42 -1.02
C LYS A 10 -8.19 0.81 -2.29
N ILE A 11 -7.22 -0.08 -2.13
CA ILE A 11 -6.60 -0.79 -3.25
C ILE A 11 -7.63 -1.66 -3.97
N ALA A 12 -8.43 -2.43 -3.22
CA ALA A 12 -9.48 -3.27 -3.78
C ALA A 12 -10.54 -2.47 -4.55
N ALA A 13 -11.00 -1.35 -3.98
CA ALA A 13 -11.95 -0.45 -4.63
C ALA A 13 -11.37 0.14 -5.92
N TYR A 14 -10.10 0.53 -5.92
CA TYR A 14 -9.42 1.03 -7.11
C TYR A 14 -9.34 -0.05 -8.20
N MET A 15 -8.94 -1.27 -7.87
CA MET A 15 -8.91 -2.38 -8.84
C MET A 15 -10.30 -2.65 -9.44
N ILE A 16 -11.36 -2.65 -8.63
CA ILE A 16 -12.73 -2.87 -9.09
C ILE A 16 -13.16 -1.74 -10.03
N ALA A 17 -12.94 -0.49 -9.65
CA ALA A 17 -13.29 0.68 -10.47
C ALA A 17 -12.55 0.67 -11.81
N GLN A 18 -11.28 0.28 -11.81
CA GLN A 18 -10.43 0.24 -13.00
C GLN A 18 -10.80 -0.94 -13.91
N LYS A 19 -11.19 -2.08 -13.33
CA LYS A 19 -11.75 -3.22 -14.07
C LYS A 19 -13.10 -2.89 -14.72
N LEU A 20 -13.98 -2.16 -14.03
CA LEU A 20 -15.24 -1.65 -14.58
C LEU A 20 -15.02 -0.65 -15.72
N ARG A 21 -13.97 0.18 -15.65
CA ARG A 21 -13.60 1.14 -16.69
C ARG A 21 -12.93 0.50 -17.92
N GLY A 22 -12.74 -0.83 -17.94
CA GLY A 22 -12.17 -1.55 -19.08
C GLY A 22 -10.68 -1.29 -19.34
N THR A 23 -9.98 -0.64 -18.40
CA THR A 23 -8.56 -0.36 -18.55
C THR A 23 -7.74 -1.63 -18.30
N LYS A 24 -7.12 -2.15 -19.36
CA LYS A 24 -6.35 -3.40 -19.32
C LYS A 24 -5.02 -3.30 -18.56
N LYS A 25 -4.50 -2.08 -18.36
CA LYS A 25 -3.26 -1.80 -17.62
C LYS A 25 -3.53 -0.74 -16.58
N PHE A 26 -3.31 -1.07 -15.31
CA PHE A 26 -3.43 -0.12 -14.21
C PHE A 26 -2.26 -0.28 -13.25
N ALA A 27 -1.66 0.84 -12.87
CA ALA A 27 -0.52 0.85 -11.96
C ALA A 27 -1.00 0.44 -10.56
N THR A 28 -0.69 -0.80 -10.18
CA THR A 28 -0.79 -1.26 -8.80
C THR A 28 0.62 -1.20 -8.22
N VAL A 29 0.91 -0.18 -7.41
CA VAL A 29 2.19 -0.09 -6.69
C VAL A 29 2.08 -1.04 -5.50
N LEU A 30 2.59 -2.26 -5.66
CA LEU A 30 2.71 -3.20 -4.56
C LEU A 30 3.99 -2.86 -3.79
N GLN A 31 3.85 -2.27 -2.61
CA GLN A 31 4.98 -2.11 -1.69
C GLN A 31 5.18 -3.43 -0.93
N LEU A 32 6.03 -4.32 -1.46
CA LEU A 32 6.18 -5.70 -0.96
C LEU A 32 6.71 -5.79 0.48
N GLU A 33 7.56 -4.87 0.91
CA GLU A 33 8.06 -4.83 2.28
C GLU A 33 8.25 -3.39 2.74
N PRO A 34 7.39 -2.87 3.63
CA PRO A 34 7.80 -1.80 4.52
C PRO A 34 8.75 -2.43 5.55
N LEU A 35 10.02 -2.67 5.17
CA LEU A 35 11.06 -3.36 5.95
C LEU A 35 10.81 -3.16 7.45
N HIS A 36 10.21 -4.18 8.09
CA HIS A 36 9.51 -3.95 9.36
C HIS A 36 10.49 -3.83 10.55
N THR A 37 11.77 -4.01 10.28
CA THR A 37 12.91 -4.05 11.19
C THR A 37 13.79 -2.80 10.99
N CYS A 38 13.26 -1.63 11.30
CA CYS A 38 14.08 -0.41 11.35
C CYS A 38 14.64 -0.23 12.76
N ASN A 39 15.97 -0.24 12.91
CA ASN A 39 16.69 0.00 14.17
C ASN A 39 17.30 1.42 14.24
N LEU A 40 16.96 2.29 13.28
CA LEU A 40 17.52 3.64 13.14
C LEU A 40 16.42 4.69 13.29
N THR A 41 16.65 5.67 14.16
CA THR A 41 15.78 6.83 14.36
C THR A 41 16.12 7.94 13.36
N CYS A 42 15.80 7.71 12.09
CA CYS A 42 16.02 8.71 11.05
C CYS A 42 15.02 9.89 11.18
N THR A 43 15.51 11.12 11.07
CA THR A 43 14.68 12.34 10.99
C THR A 43 13.78 12.26 9.76
N GLY A 44 12.49 12.00 9.98
CA GLY A 44 11.47 11.85 8.93
C GLY A 44 10.84 10.45 8.83
N CYS A 45 11.30 9.47 9.61
CA CYS A 45 10.69 8.13 9.61
C CYS A 45 9.41 8.10 10.46
N GLY A 46 8.24 7.97 9.82
CA GLY A 46 6.92 7.92 10.50
C GLY A 46 6.60 6.64 11.26
N ARG A 47 7.61 5.82 11.58
CA ARG A 47 7.43 4.47 12.12
C ARG A 47 7.86 4.29 13.59
N ILE A 48 8.82 5.08 14.07
CA ILE A 48 9.33 5.06 15.45
C ILE A 48 9.05 6.44 16.07
N ARG A 49 7.78 6.78 16.23
CA ARG A 49 7.37 7.96 16.98
C ARG A 49 6.38 7.56 18.05
#